data_AF-A0A9X8YNT3-F1
#
_entry.id   AF-A0A9X8YNT3-F1
#
_cell.length_a   1.000
_cell.length_b   1.000
_cell.length_c   1.000
_cell.angle_alpha   90.00
_cell.angle_beta   90.00
_cell.angle_gamma   90.00
#
_symmetry.space_group_name_H-M   'P 1'
#
loop_
_entity.id
_entity.type
_entity.pdbx_description
1 polymer ?
#
loop_
_entity_poly.entity_id
_entity_poly.type
_entity_poly.pdbx_seq_one_letter_code
_entity_poly.pdbx_strand_id
1 'polypeptide(L)' 'SDLHWDAAAGHYRFGEIDWSELHEVIKGRGQCNHERLQAKRRAWEDGAWVRDGAMAHAAKNAASAA' A
#
# COMPACT_ATOMS: atom_id res chain seq x y z
N SER A 1 15.95 25.55 -8.35
CA SER A 1 15.98 24.17 -8.87
C SER A 1 17.44 23.84 -9.08
N ASP A 2 17.96 22.88 -8.31
CA ASP A 2 19.38 22.54 -8.31
C ASP A 2 19.72 21.49 -9.37
N LEU A 3 18.72 21.11 -10.17
CA LEU A 3 18.85 20.13 -11.23
C LEU A 3 19.71 20.68 -12.37
N HIS A 4 20.88 20.06 -12.58
CA HIS A 4 21.75 20.40 -13.71
C HIS A 4 22.56 19.19 -14.17
N TRP A 5 22.98 19.20 -15.44
CA TRP A 5 23.88 18.20 -15.99
C TRP A 5 25.32 18.50 -15.57
N ASP A 6 26.00 17.51 -14.98
CA ASP A 6 27.43 17.55 -14.69
C ASP A 6 28.16 16.66 -15.71
N ALA A 7 28.72 17.32 -16.74
CA ALA A 7 29.42 16.64 -17.82
C ALA A 7 30.71 15.93 -17.38
N ALA A 8 31.33 16.37 -16.28
CA ALA A 8 32.56 15.75 -15.77
C ALA A 8 32.26 14.44 -15.04
N ALA A 9 31.16 14.41 -14.28
CA ALA A 9 30.70 13.19 -13.62
C ALA A 9 29.85 12.29 -14.53
N GLY A 10 29.32 12.81 -15.65
CA GLY A 10 28.41 12.08 -16.54
C GLY A 10 27.02 11.84 -15.94
N HIS A 11 26.59 12.68 -15.00
CA HIS A 11 25.33 12.51 -14.26
C HIS A 11 24.59 13.84 -14.07
N TYR A 12 23.29 13.78 -13.85
CA TYR A 12 22.54 14.92 -13.32
C TYR A 12 22.78 15.05 -11.82
N ARG A 13 23.09 16.27 -11.38
CA ARG A 13 23.03 16.67 -9.98
C ARG A 13 21.60 17.14 -9.69
N PHE A 14 21.10 16.84 -8.50
CA PHE A 14 19.77 17.25 -8.03
C PHE A 14 19.87 17.75 -6.59
N GLY A 15 18.85 18.48 -6.14
CA GLY A 15 18.80 19.05 -4.80
C GLY A 15 18.60 18.01 -3.71
N GLU A 16 18.71 18.43 -2.46
CA GLU A 16 18.48 17.55 -1.31
C GLU A 16 17.01 17.12 -1.22
N ILE A 17 16.80 15.86 -0.83
CA ILE A 17 15.46 15.33 -0.52
C ILE A 17 15.05 15.82 0.87
N ASP A 18 13.78 16.17 1.05
CA ASP A 18 13.22 16.34 2.40
C ASP A 18 13.10 14.98 3.09
N TRP A 19 14.16 14.60 3.80
CA TRP A 19 14.22 13.35 4.55
C TRP A 19 13.25 13.32 5.74
N SER A 20 12.85 14.49 6.26
CA SER A 20 11.88 14.58 7.36
C SER A 20 10.48 14.23 6.85
N GLU A 21 10.07 14.79 5.71
CA GLU A 21 8.80 14.43 5.05
C GLU A 21 8.76 12.93 4.74
N LEU A 22 9.82 12.38 4.13
CA LEU A 22 9.89 10.96 3.80
C LEU A 22 9.64 10.08 5.05
N HIS A 23 10.28 10.43 6.15
CA HIS A 23 10.15 9.68 7.40
C HIS A 23 8.73 9.78 7.99
N GLU A 24 8.07 10.93 7.89
CA GLU A 24 6.67 11.08 8.32
C GLU A 24 5.71 10.27 7.46
N VAL A 25 5.91 10.25 6.14
CA VAL A 25 5.13 9.43 5.20
C VAL A 25 5.26 7.94 5.54
N ILE A 26 6.49 7.47 5.77
CA ILE A 26 6.76 6.06 6.15
C ILE A 26 6.12 5.72 7.49
N LYS A 27 6.14 6.65 8.45
CA LYS A 27 5.50 6.48 9.77
C LYS A 27 3.98 6.53 9.75
N GLY A 28 3.35 6.63 8.58
CA GLY A 28 1.90 6.65 8.48
C GLY A 28 1.27 8.04 8.67
N ARG A 29 2.08 9.10 8.67
CA ARG A 29 1.64 10.50 8.88
C ARG A 29 1.74 11.35 7.61
N GLY A 30 1.85 10.70 6.45
CA GLY A 30 1.75 11.34 5.14
C GLY A 30 0.31 11.56 4.71
N GLN A 31 0.15 12.26 3.59
CA GLN A 31 -1.11 12.83 3.13
C GLN A 31 -2.25 11.82 2.92
N CYS A 32 -1.94 10.58 2.55
CA CYS A 32 -2.95 9.58 2.19
C CYS A 32 -2.87 8.31 3.05
N ASN A 33 -2.02 8.27 4.08
CA ASN A 33 -1.80 7.03 4.84
C ASN A 33 -3.08 6.55 5.53
N HIS A 34 -3.84 7.49 6.10
CA HIS A 34 -5.10 7.17 6.79
C HIS A 34 -6.15 6.63 5.81
N GLU A 35 -6.40 7.33 4.71
CA GLU A 35 -7.40 7.01 3.70
C GLU A 35 -7.09 5.68 3.02
N ARG A 36 -5.80 5.42 2.71
CA ARG A 36 -5.38 4.15 2.10
C ARG A 36 -5.66 2.98 3.02
N LEU A 37 -5.29 3.10 4.29
CA LEU A 37 -5.54 2.04 5.27
C LEU A 37 -7.03 1.88 5.56
N GLN A 38 -7.79 2.97 5.68
CA GLN A 38 -9.23 2.93 5.90
C GLN A 38 -9.94 2.25 4.73
N ALA A 39 -9.60 2.57 3.48
CA ALA A 39 -10.20 1.94 2.30
C ALA A 39 -9.95 0.42 2.29
N LYS A 40 -8.74 -0.02 2.66
CA LYS A 40 -8.41 -1.45 2.73
C LYS A 40 -9.08 -2.16 3.90
N ARG A 41 -9.12 -1.55 5.09
CA ARG A 41 -9.86 -2.08 6.24
C ARG A 41 -11.34 -2.24 5.92
N ARG A 42 -11.95 -1.19 5.37
CA ARG A 42 -13.36 -1.23 4.95
C ARG A 42 -13.63 -2.33 3.93
N ALA A 43 -12.82 -2.44 2.88
CA ALA A 43 -12.98 -3.51 1.90
C ALA A 43 -12.85 -4.92 2.51
N TRP A 44 -11.98 -5.08 3.52
CA TRP A 44 -11.84 -6.35 4.24
C TRP A 44 -13.06 -6.64 5.13
N GLU A 45 -13.50 -5.66 5.92
CA GLU A 45 -14.64 -5.77 6.83
C GLU A 45 -15.94 -6.00 6.07
N ASP A 46 -16.26 -5.14 5.10
CA ASP A 46 -17.46 -5.23 4.27
C ASP A 46 -17.48 -6.53 3.44
N GLY A 47 -16.30 -7.08 3.12
CA GLY A 47 -16.13 -8.33 2.38
C GLY A 47 -16.16 -9.60 3.24
N ALA A 48 -16.36 -9.52 4.56
CA ALA A 48 -16.30 -10.68 5.46
C ALA A 48 -17.29 -11.78 5.07
N TRP A 49 -18.54 -11.41 4.81
CA TRP A 49 -19.60 -12.38 4.48
C TRP A 49 -19.29 -13.18 3.20
N VAL A 50 -18.59 -12.58 2.23
CA VAL A 50 -18.19 -13.28 1.00
C VAL A 50 -17.16 -14.36 1.33
N ARG A 51 -16.18 -14.04 2.17
CA ARG A 51 -15.16 -15.00 2.61
C ARG A 51 -15.79 -16.13 3.41
N ASP A 52 -16.68 -15.80 4.34
CA ASP A 52 -17.40 -16.78 5.14
C ASP A 52 -18.29 -17.69 4.27
N GLY A 53 -19.00 -17.11 3.30
CA GLY A 53 -19.80 -17.84 2.33
C GLY A 53 -18.97 -18.78 1.46
N ALA A 54 -17.81 -18.32 0.98
CA ALA A 54 -16.88 -19.15 0.22
C ALA A 54 -16.34 -20.33 1.05
N MET A 55 -15.97 -20.08 2.32
CA MET A 55 -15.53 -21.13 3.24
C MET A 55 -16.63 -22.16 3.52
N ALA A 56 -17.86 -21.71 3.80
CA ALA A 56 -18.99 -22.60 4.04
C ALA A 56 -19.33 -23.46 2.82
N HIS A 57 -19.29 -22.87 1.62
CA HIS A 57 -19.50 -23.60 0.37
C HIS A 57 -18.42 -24.67 0.14
N ALA A 58 -17.15 -24.31 0.34
CA ALA A 58 -16.04 -25.26 0.22
C ALA A 58 -16.17 -26.42 1.22
N ALA A 59 -16.55 -26.15 2.47
CA ALA A 59 -16.79 -27.18 3.48
C ALA A 59 -17.91 -28.15 3.09
N LYS A 60 -19.02 -27.63 2.56
CA LYS A 60 -20.13 -28.47 2.05
C LYS A 60 -19.68 -29.38 0.92
N ASN A 61 -18.92 -28.85 -0.03
CA ASN A 61 -18.42 -29.63 -1.17
C ASN A 61 -17.44 -30.73 -0.72
N ALA A 62 -16.54 -30.42 0.22
CA ALA A 62 -15.62 -31.39 0.79
C ALA A 62 -16.37 -32.53 1.52
N ALA A 63 -17.39 -32.21 2.31
CA ALA A 63 -18.21 -33.20 3.00
C ALA A 63 -19.05 -34.07 2.05
N SER A 64 -19.40 -33.56 0.86
CA SER A 64 -20.19 -34.29 -0.14
C SER A 64 -19.33 -35.17 -1.05
N ALA A 65 -18.01 -34.97 -1.03
CA ALA A 65 -17.03 -35.73 -1.82
C ALA A 65 -16.35 -36.86 -1.02
N ALA A 66 -16.55 -36.91 0.30
CA ALA A 66 -16.10 -37.96 1.20
C ALA A 66 -17.17 -39.05 1.36
#